data_AF-A0A932EMD4-F1
#
_entry.id   AF-A0A932EMD4-F1
#
_cell.length_a   1.000
_cell.length_b   1.000
_cell.length_c   1.000
_cell.angle_alpha   90.00
_cell.angle_beta   90.00
_cell.angle_gamma   90.00
#
_symmetry.space_group_name_H-M   'P 1'
#
loop_
_entity.id
_entity.type
_entity.pdbx_description
1 polymer ?
#
loop_
_entity_poly.entity_id
_entity_poly.type
_entity_poly.pdbx_seq_one_letter_code
_entity_poly.pdbx_strand_id
1 'polypeptide(L)'
;MATKITNKVFLFLFLFILTTPTWGATPWEVAVIFLGGEESAEYQKDIDRNILELAQLTPNPSLRLSIFRELPEWDVSYFADSTSEELHIWHPIFYEIDFRDLKIPGQLFVFQKNSPQKSALLNDSKLSSFLNHAFKIPGSHRILILYSHGMAFDGLKNIKLKELRHQLETHLPKRSPKSKPLDILWLDACYMANLEVAYELRNISTYFLASEEAEFSSGMPFDALQTLNENNEGSLTQGSLTQDPKAVAQNLAERFLESYSFIKEGSQRKAATSSSATLSLIDTEKLNDFVTYLSRLMQTIHLFPKELKKALKISHSLRKLSREDLGDLGSLILAFRRNRLTPAETRPIIEDLVRTLDLTQPEKLKTSPRIFIRPEQKNNLFVYGYENWTRGFEDDILILDKLPPFLIPQTFVPGIHNQKWPAQSLSKPLMLAPFSVGLKEFNFWFLDPQTEKFLGSPQRFIRTQDTVTFEATHPKNPILFTGYT
;
A
#
# COMPACT_ATOMS: atom_id res chain seq x y z
N MET A 1 30.09 89.66 -12.92
CA MET A 1 30.56 88.26 -12.91
C MET A 1 29.40 87.39 -12.46
N ALA A 2 28.70 86.75 -13.39
CA ALA A 2 27.52 85.93 -13.13
C ALA A 2 27.90 84.45 -13.23
N THR A 3 27.82 83.74 -12.12
CA THR A 3 28.16 82.32 -11.98
C THR A 3 26.99 81.44 -12.40
N LYS A 4 27.15 80.70 -13.50
CA LYS A 4 26.25 79.63 -13.95
C LYS A 4 26.44 78.40 -13.05
N ILE A 5 25.46 78.11 -12.21
CA ILE A 5 25.33 76.81 -11.54
C ILE A 5 24.62 75.87 -12.52
N THR A 6 25.32 74.84 -12.96
CA THR A 6 24.78 73.81 -13.86
C THR A 6 24.16 72.69 -13.02
N ASN A 7 22.84 72.57 -13.10
CA ASN A 7 22.10 71.40 -12.62
C ASN A 7 22.48 70.18 -13.46
N LYS A 8 23.34 69.31 -12.91
CA LYS A 8 23.50 67.91 -13.34
C LYS A 8 23.59 67.02 -12.10
N VAL A 9 22.49 66.92 -11.35
CA VAL A 9 22.27 65.79 -10.45
C VAL A 9 21.77 64.65 -11.34
N PHE A 10 22.70 63.82 -11.79
CA PHE A 10 22.39 62.53 -12.40
C PHE A 10 21.94 61.60 -11.27
N LEU A 11 20.63 61.43 -11.16
CA LEU A 11 19.99 60.45 -10.29
C LEU A 11 20.29 59.05 -10.85
N PHE A 12 21.37 58.41 -10.41
CA PHE A 12 21.60 56.98 -10.63
C PHE A 12 20.62 56.21 -9.74
N LEU A 13 19.41 56.00 -10.24
CA LEU A 13 18.47 55.07 -9.65
C LEU A 13 18.98 53.65 -9.99
N PHE A 14 19.78 53.07 -9.09
CA PHE A 14 20.12 51.65 -9.14
C PHE A 14 18.84 50.86 -8.89
N LEU A 15 18.13 50.54 -9.98
CA LEU A 15 17.09 49.53 -9.98
C LEU A 15 17.80 48.17 -9.78
N PHE A 16 18.09 47.82 -8.52
CA PHE A 16 18.29 46.41 -8.19
C PHE A 16 16.95 45.73 -8.45
N ILE A 17 16.78 45.22 -9.66
CA ILE A 17 15.86 44.12 -9.91
C ILE A 17 16.42 43.00 -9.05
N LEU A 18 15.94 42.93 -7.80
CA LEU A 18 16.00 41.72 -7.00
C LEU A 18 15.15 40.71 -7.78
N THR A 19 15.75 40.06 -8.77
CA THR A 19 15.30 38.75 -9.20
C THR A 19 15.40 37.92 -7.93
N THR A 20 14.29 37.82 -7.19
CA THR A 20 14.16 36.77 -6.19
C THR A 20 14.52 35.50 -6.94
N PRO A 21 15.59 34.78 -6.55
CA PRO A 21 15.83 33.49 -7.15
C PRO A 21 14.50 32.75 -7.13
N THR A 22 14.00 32.34 -8.29
CA THR A 22 12.92 31.38 -8.34
C THR A 22 13.57 30.11 -7.82
N TRP A 23 13.44 29.85 -6.52
CA TRP A 23 13.89 28.58 -5.94
C TRP A 23 13.04 27.53 -6.64
N GLY A 24 13.61 26.87 -7.64
CA GLY A 24 12.94 25.78 -8.35
C GLY A 24 12.57 24.70 -7.34
N ALA A 25 11.46 24.01 -7.60
CA ALA A 25 11.06 22.85 -6.82
C ALA A 25 12.24 21.87 -6.69
N THR A 26 12.42 21.31 -5.48
CA THR A 26 13.40 20.26 -5.23
C THR A 26 13.03 19.05 -6.09
N PRO A 27 13.94 18.53 -6.92
CA PRO A 27 13.63 17.44 -7.83
C PRO A 27 13.51 16.12 -7.08
N TRP A 28 12.69 15.22 -7.63
CA TRP A 28 12.53 13.84 -7.22
C TRP A 28 13.40 12.91 -8.08
N GLU A 29 14.20 12.07 -7.43
CA GLU A 29 14.86 10.92 -8.04
C GLU A 29 14.16 9.65 -7.56
N VAL A 30 13.54 8.92 -8.48
CA VAL A 30 12.80 7.68 -8.22
C VAL A 30 13.54 6.51 -8.86
N ALA A 31 13.89 5.52 -8.05
CA ALA A 31 14.47 4.27 -8.51
C ALA A 31 13.50 3.11 -8.23
N VAL A 32 13.27 2.27 -9.23
CA VAL A 32 12.46 1.05 -9.11
C VAL A 32 13.31 -0.16 -9.44
N ILE A 33 13.32 -1.17 -8.58
CA ILE A 33 14.04 -2.43 -8.80
C ILE A 33 13.03 -3.59 -8.84
N PHE A 34 12.90 -4.22 -10.00
CA PHE A 34 12.06 -5.40 -10.23
C PHE A 34 12.87 -6.69 -10.10
N LEU A 35 12.66 -7.43 -9.00
CA LEU A 35 13.36 -8.69 -8.69
C LEU A 35 12.65 -9.89 -9.34
N GLY A 36 12.74 -9.99 -10.66
CA GLY A 36 12.04 -11.01 -11.46
C GLY A 36 12.90 -12.20 -11.91
N GLY A 37 14.21 -12.21 -11.65
CA GLY A 37 15.15 -13.08 -12.39
C GLY A 37 14.86 -14.58 -12.34
N GLU A 38 14.22 -15.05 -11.27
CA GLU A 38 13.86 -16.46 -11.05
C GLU A 38 12.33 -16.68 -10.97
N GLU A 39 11.56 -15.75 -11.53
CA GLU A 39 10.10 -15.77 -11.47
C GLU A 39 9.45 -16.46 -12.66
N SER A 40 8.17 -16.82 -12.51
CA SER A 40 7.40 -17.41 -13.59
C SER A 40 7.18 -16.43 -14.75
N ALA A 41 6.88 -16.98 -15.93
CA ALA A 41 6.51 -16.16 -17.08
C ALA A 41 5.30 -15.26 -16.80
N GLU A 42 4.34 -15.71 -16.01
CA GLU A 42 3.16 -14.91 -15.62
C GLU A 42 3.56 -13.71 -14.75
N TYR A 43 4.42 -13.92 -13.75
CA TYR A 43 4.93 -12.82 -12.93
C TYR A 43 5.80 -11.84 -13.74
N GLN A 44 6.55 -12.34 -14.72
CA GLN A 44 7.30 -11.48 -15.67
C GLN A 44 6.37 -10.61 -16.55
N LYS A 45 5.19 -11.12 -16.94
CA LYS A 45 4.18 -10.32 -17.65
C LYS A 45 3.57 -9.23 -16.76
N ASP A 46 3.42 -9.53 -15.48
CA ASP A 46 2.96 -8.53 -14.52
C ASP A 46 3.98 -7.39 -14.36
N ILE A 47 5.28 -7.73 -14.28
CA ILE A 47 6.37 -6.74 -14.32
C ILE A 47 6.34 -5.95 -15.65
N ASP A 48 6.13 -6.61 -16.80
CA ASP A 48 6.02 -5.92 -18.10
C ASP A 48 4.94 -4.83 -18.07
N ARG A 49 3.76 -5.16 -17.50
CA ARG A 49 2.66 -4.21 -17.34
C ARG A 49 3.01 -3.04 -16.42
N ASN A 50 3.67 -3.30 -15.30
CA ASN A 50 4.09 -2.26 -14.35
C ASN A 50 5.12 -1.31 -15.00
N ILE A 51 6.04 -1.84 -15.80
CA ILE A 51 7.00 -1.03 -16.57
C ILE A 51 6.29 -0.20 -17.65
N LEU A 52 5.20 -0.69 -18.24
CA LEU A 52 4.39 0.09 -19.17
C LEU A 52 3.64 1.25 -18.50
N GLU A 53 3.21 1.11 -17.25
CA GLU A 53 2.68 2.23 -16.47
C GLU A 53 3.77 3.27 -16.20
N LEU A 54 4.97 2.83 -15.79
CA LEU A 54 6.13 3.71 -15.62
C LEU A 54 6.52 4.44 -16.92
N ALA A 55 6.39 3.79 -18.07
CA ALA A 55 6.69 4.39 -19.37
C ALA A 55 5.77 5.56 -19.75
N GLN A 56 4.60 5.67 -19.11
CA GLN A 56 3.66 6.79 -19.33
C GLN A 56 4.07 8.05 -18.56
N LEU A 57 4.94 7.90 -17.56
CA LEU A 57 5.49 9.05 -16.85
C LEU A 57 6.39 9.85 -17.80
N THR A 58 6.25 11.17 -17.80
CA THR A 58 7.11 12.06 -18.59
C THR A 58 8.23 12.60 -17.70
N PRO A 59 9.48 12.11 -17.82
CA PRO A 59 10.59 12.63 -17.05
C PRO A 59 10.81 14.11 -17.37
N ASN A 60 11.12 14.90 -16.36
CA ASN A 60 11.44 16.32 -16.52
C ASN A 60 12.45 16.73 -15.43
N PRO A 61 12.91 17.99 -15.40
CA PRO A 61 13.89 18.41 -14.40
C PRO A 61 13.48 18.17 -12.93
N SER A 62 12.17 18.05 -12.66
CA SER A 62 11.59 17.82 -11.33
C SER A 62 11.35 16.35 -10.99
N LEU A 63 11.36 15.44 -11.97
CA LEU A 63 11.21 14.00 -11.77
C LEU A 63 12.14 13.22 -12.69
N ARG A 64 13.02 12.42 -12.07
CA ARG A 64 13.95 11.53 -12.74
C ARG A 64 13.63 10.09 -12.37
N LEU A 65 13.42 9.25 -13.37
CA LEU A 65 13.05 7.85 -13.20
C LEU A 65 14.21 6.94 -13.60
N SER A 66 14.50 5.96 -12.76
CA SER A 66 15.47 4.90 -13.02
C SER A 66 14.84 3.54 -12.76
N ILE A 67 15.04 2.58 -13.65
CA ILE A 67 14.49 1.23 -13.56
C ILE A 67 15.64 0.24 -13.60
N PHE A 68 15.65 -0.69 -12.66
CA PHE A 68 16.45 -1.91 -12.72
C PHE A 68 15.49 -3.09 -12.87
N ARG A 69 15.77 -3.99 -13.82
CA ARG A 69 14.98 -5.21 -14.02
C ARG A 69 15.87 -6.44 -14.11
N GLU A 70 15.52 -7.46 -13.34
CA GLU A 70 16.06 -8.81 -13.50
C GLU A 70 15.19 -9.65 -14.45
N LEU A 71 15.80 -10.15 -15.53
CA LEU A 71 15.22 -11.14 -16.43
C LEU A 71 15.95 -12.49 -16.25
N PRO A 72 15.38 -13.61 -16.73
CA PRO A 72 16.03 -14.92 -16.57
C PRO A 72 17.47 -14.99 -17.13
N GLU A 73 17.71 -14.35 -18.28
CA GLU A 73 18.97 -14.47 -19.03
C GLU A 73 19.86 -13.21 -18.98
N TRP A 74 19.30 -12.05 -18.63
CA TRP A 74 20.06 -10.80 -18.52
C TRP A 74 19.45 -9.88 -17.46
N ASP A 75 20.17 -8.84 -17.08
CA ASP A 75 19.62 -7.73 -16.30
C ASP A 75 19.61 -6.46 -17.17
N VAL A 76 18.72 -5.53 -16.84
CA VAL A 76 18.62 -4.25 -17.53
C VAL A 76 18.61 -3.12 -16.51
N SER A 77 19.38 -2.07 -16.80
CA SER A 77 19.23 -0.77 -16.14
C SER A 77 18.81 0.25 -17.19
N TYR A 78 17.77 1.01 -16.87
CA TYR A 78 17.26 2.09 -17.68
C TYR A 78 17.22 3.38 -16.85
N PHE A 79 17.74 4.46 -17.42
CA PHE A 79 17.77 5.78 -16.80
C PHE A 79 17.10 6.76 -17.74
N ALA A 80 15.92 7.25 -17.36
CA ALA A 80 15.15 8.14 -18.21
C ALA A 80 15.81 9.53 -18.28
N ASP A 81 15.92 10.08 -19.49
CA ASP A 81 16.50 11.39 -19.73
C ASP A 81 15.74 12.06 -20.87
N SER A 82 14.82 12.97 -20.52
CA SER A 82 14.00 13.67 -21.51
C SER A 82 14.76 14.65 -22.39
N THR A 83 16.03 14.92 -22.06
CA THR A 83 16.92 15.76 -22.88
C THR A 83 17.82 14.93 -23.80
N SER A 84 17.81 13.60 -23.65
CA SER A 84 18.62 12.72 -24.48
C SER A 84 18.08 12.69 -25.91
N GLU A 85 18.96 12.96 -26.88
CA GLU A 85 18.71 12.71 -28.30
C GLU A 85 18.84 11.21 -28.63
N GLU A 86 19.45 10.42 -27.74
CA GLU A 86 19.63 8.98 -27.91
C GLU A 86 18.33 8.25 -27.59
N LEU A 87 17.76 7.65 -28.63
CA LEU A 87 16.56 6.83 -28.54
C LEU A 87 16.93 5.35 -28.45
N HIS A 88 16.53 4.70 -27.35
CA HIS A 88 16.78 3.28 -27.14
C HIS A 88 15.53 2.44 -27.41
N ILE A 89 15.73 1.28 -28.03
CA ILE A 89 14.70 0.26 -28.20
C ILE A 89 14.46 -0.39 -26.83
N TRP A 90 13.25 -0.29 -26.31
CA TRP A 90 12.92 -0.86 -25.00
C TRP A 90 12.76 -2.38 -25.00
N HIS A 91 12.76 -3.05 -26.16
CA HIS A 91 12.62 -4.51 -26.25
C HIS A 91 13.45 -5.32 -25.21
N PRO A 92 14.73 -4.99 -24.91
CA PRO A 92 15.50 -5.73 -23.91
C PRO A 92 14.95 -5.63 -22.49
N ILE A 93 14.20 -4.58 -22.15
CA ILE A 93 13.61 -4.43 -20.83
C ILE A 93 12.38 -5.31 -20.67
N PHE A 94 11.72 -5.79 -21.74
CA PHE A 94 10.49 -6.57 -21.67
C PHE A 94 10.75 -8.07 -21.80
N TYR A 95 9.93 -8.89 -21.15
CA TYR A 95 10.05 -10.34 -21.23
C TYR A 95 9.37 -10.90 -22.48
N GLU A 96 8.11 -10.56 -22.72
CA GLU A 96 7.34 -11.09 -23.86
C GLU A 96 6.84 -10.02 -24.83
N ILE A 97 6.79 -8.75 -24.42
CA ILE A 97 6.20 -7.70 -25.26
C ILE A 97 7.21 -7.21 -26.30
N ASP A 98 6.87 -7.41 -27.57
CA ASP A 98 7.67 -6.92 -28.69
C ASP A 98 7.36 -5.44 -28.98
N PHE A 99 8.25 -4.57 -28.50
CA PHE A 99 8.22 -3.13 -28.76
C PHE A 99 9.47 -2.67 -29.53
N ARG A 100 9.89 -3.41 -30.57
CA ARG A 100 11.02 -3.00 -31.42
C ARG A 100 10.90 -1.59 -32.01
N ASP A 101 9.68 -1.11 -32.18
CA ASP A 101 9.39 0.22 -32.72
C ASP A 101 9.32 1.31 -31.65
N LEU A 102 9.22 0.94 -30.37
CA LEU A 102 9.17 1.91 -29.27
C LEU A 102 10.58 2.37 -28.92
N LYS A 103 10.80 3.66 -29.17
CA LYS A 103 12.06 4.36 -28.96
C LYS A 103 11.85 5.44 -27.91
N ILE A 104 12.54 5.35 -26.79
CA ILE A 104 12.37 6.27 -25.66
C ILE A 104 13.72 6.89 -25.29
N PRO A 105 13.76 8.20 -24.99
CA PRO A 105 14.98 8.91 -24.66
C PRO A 105 15.48 8.53 -23.26
N GLY A 106 16.76 8.19 -23.15
CA GLY A 106 17.38 7.76 -21.90
C GLY A 106 18.73 7.11 -22.11
N GLN A 107 19.16 6.33 -21.12
CA GLN A 107 20.32 5.42 -21.21
C GLN A 107 19.88 4.02 -20.84
N LEU A 108 20.21 3.03 -21.67
CA LEU A 108 19.88 1.62 -21.46
C LEU A 108 21.16 0.78 -21.40
N PHE A 109 21.31 0.01 -20.32
CA PHE A 109 22.42 -0.92 -20.12
C PHE A 109 21.88 -2.34 -19.98
N VAL A 110 22.42 -3.28 -20.76
CA VAL A 110 22.04 -4.70 -20.75
C VAL A 110 23.23 -5.53 -20.25
N PHE A 111 23.00 -6.36 -19.24
CA PHE A 111 24.03 -7.18 -18.60
C PHE A 111 23.71 -8.66 -18.80
N GLN A 112 24.46 -9.33 -19.67
CA GLN A 112 24.31 -10.78 -19.91
C GLN A 112 24.64 -11.59 -18.64
N LYS A 113 23.85 -12.62 -18.35
CA LYS A 113 24.13 -13.56 -17.25
C LYS A 113 24.93 -14.75 -17.78
N ASN A 114 26.14 -14.93 -17.26
CA ASN A 114 27.00 -16.06 -17.62
C ASN A 114 26.71 -17.33 -16.78
N SER A 115 25.83 -17.23 -15.78
CA SER A 115 25.44 -18.29 -14.84
C SER A 115 24.13 -17.89 -14.16
N PRO A 116 23.38 -18.81 -13.48
CA PRO A 116 22.32 -18.41 -12.57
C PRO A 116 22.92 -17.46 -11.52
N GLN A 117 22.71 -16.17 -11.73
CA GLN A 117 23.33 -15.12 -10.93
C GLN A 117 22.38 -14.80 -9.79
N LYS A 118 22.94 -14.66 -8.59
CA LYS A 118 22.22 -14.11 -7.44
C LYS A 118 21.54 -12.79 -7.85
N SER A 119 20.43 -12.48 -7.19
CA SER A 119 19.72 -11.20 -7.36
C SER A 119 20.71 -10.02 -7.44
N ALA A 120 20.37 -9.02 -8.24
CA ALA A 120 21.09 -7.78 -8.39
C ALA A 120 21.37 -7.07 -7.07
N LEU A 121 20.47 -7.21 -6.09
CA LEU A 121 20.69 -6.70 -4.74
C LEU A 121 21.86 -7.39 -3.99
N LEU A 122 22.32 -8.55 -4.47
CA LEU A 122 23.46 -9.31 -3.94
C LEU A 122 24.71 -9.18 -4.84
N ASN A 123 24.67 -8.29 -5.84
CA ASN A 123 25.82 -7.97 -6.69
C ASN A 123 26.26 -6.54 -6.42
N ASP A 124 27.25 -6.39 -5.54
CA ASP A 124 27.78 -5.10 -5.08
C ASP A 124 28.06 -4.12 -6.21
N SER A 125 28.76 -4.56 -7.26
CA SER A 125 29.13 -3.68 -8.37
C SER A 125 27.92 -3.24 -9.18
N LYS A 126 26.97 -4.15 -9.46
CA LYS A 126 25.75 -3.82 -10.22
C LYS A 126 24.85 -2.89 -9.40
N LEU A 127 24.61 -3.23 -8.13
CA LEU A 127 23.77 -2.44 -7.23
C LEU A 127 24.35 -1.04 -7.01
N SER A 128 25.63 -0.95 -6.68
CA SER A 128 26.31 0.34 -6.48
C SER A 128 26.29 1.19 -7.76
N SER A 129 26.56 0.60 -8.92
CA SER A 129 26.51 1.31 -10.20
C SER A 129 25.11 1.85 -10.48
N PHE A 130 24.06 1.06 -10.27
CA PHE A 130 22.68 1.48 -10.48
C PHE A 130 22.27 2.60 -9.52
N LEU A 131 22.46 2.41 -8.21
CA LEU A 131 22.03 3.37 -7.20
C LEU A 131 22.77 4.71 -7.28
N ASN A 132 24.08 4.70 -7.58
CA ASN A 132 24.85 5.92 -7.79
C ASN A 132 24.38 6.70 -9.03
N HIS A 133 23.95 6.00 -10.08
CA HIS A 133 23.41 6.66 -11.26
C HIS A 133 22.00 7.20 -11.01
N ALA A 134 21.15 6.41 -10.34
CA ALA A 134 19.76 6.77 -10.05
C ALA A 134 19.64 7.97 -9.11
N PHE A 135 20.55 8.10 -8.14
CA PHE A 135 20.52 9.11 -7.08
C PHE A 135 21.72 10.07 -7.15
N LYS A 136 21.93 10.70 -8.30
CA LYS A 136 23.13 11.51 -8.58
C LYS A 136 23.00 12.98 -8.21
N ILE A 137 21.79 13.51 -8.03
CA ILE A 137 21.58 14.93 -7.76
C ILE A 137 21.70 15.19 -6.25
N PRO A 138 22.62 16.08 -5.81
CA PRO A 138 22.66 16.51 -4.42
C PRO A 138 21.40 17.31 -4.06
N GLY A 139 20.82 17.03 -2.90
CA GLY A 139 19.65 17.75 -2.38
C GLY A 139 18.30 17.30 -2.95
N SER A 140 18.27 16.41 -3.96
CA SER A 140 17.03 15.79 -4.44
C SER A 140 16.30 15.04 -3.33
N HIS A 141 14.98 14.92 -3.47
CA HIS A 141 14.22 13.91 -2.75
C HIS A 141 14.38 12.55 -3.43
N ARG A 142 14.41 11.48 -2.65
CA ARG A 142 14.74 10.14 -3.14
C ARG A 142 13.72 9.10 -2.71
N ILE A 143 13.18 8.39 -3.70
CA ILE A 143 12.29 7.25 -3.52
C ILE A 143 12.99 6.01 -4.08
N LEU A 144 13.04 4.95 -3.28
CA LEU A 144 13.38 3.61 -3.75
C LEU A 144 12.15 2.71 -3.61
N ILE A 145 11.75 2.07 -4.71
CA ILE A 145 10.70 1.06 -4.76
C ILE A 145 11.35 -0.29 -5.06
N LEU A 146 11.14 -1.27 -4.18
CA LEU A 146 11.59 -2.65 -4.38
C LEU A 146 10.38 -3.54 -4.65
N TYR A 147 10.27 -4.05 -5.87
CA TYR A 147 9.18 -4.93 -6.31
C TYR A 147 9.63 -6.39 -6.29
N SER A 148 9.00 -7.21 -5.45
CA SER A 148 9.41 -8.60 -5.20
C SER A 148 8.33 -9.42 -4.48
N HIS A 149 8.55 -10.73 -4.31
CA HIS A 149 7.89 -11.48 -3.24
C HIS A 149 8.49 -11.11 -1.88
N GLY A 150 7.63 -10.75 -0.94
CA GLY A 150 8.00 -10.46 0.43
C GLY A 150 7.80 -11.67 1.35
N MET A 151 8.72 -11.84 2.28
CA MET A 151 8.75 -12.95 3.24
C MET A 151 8.68 -12.42 4.68
N ALA A 152 8.06 -11.26 4.89
CA ALA A 152 7.95 -10.60 6.20
C ALA A 152 9.34 -10.42 6.87
N PHE A 153 9.46 -10.80 8.15
CA PHE A 153 10.71 -10.70 8.91
C PHE A 153 11.87 -11.54 8.33
N ASP A 154 11.61 -12.48 7.41
CA ASP A 154 12.67 -13.21 6.69
C ASP A 154 13.36 -12.35 5.62
N GLY A 155 12.72 -11.28 5.13
CA GLY A 155 13.23 -10.40 4.07
C GLY A 155 12.44 -10.51 2.77
N LEU A 156 13.12 -10.43 1.64
CA LEU A 156 12.57 -10.64 0.31
C LEU A 156 12.92 -12.06 -0.17
N LYS A 157 12.22 -12.56 -1.19
CA LYS A 157 12.63 -13.81 -1.84
C LYS A 157 14.10 -13.73 -2.24
N ASN A 158 14.86 -14.78 -1.90
CA ASN A 158 16.31 -14.89 -2.11
C ASN A 158 17.21 -13.91 -1.35
N ILE A 159 16.68 -13.02 -0.51
CA ILE A 159 17.48 -12.02 0.23
C ILE A 159 16.98 -11.89 1.66
N LYS A 160 17.83 -12.27 2.62
CA LYS A 160 17.50 -12.13 4.05
C LYS A 160 17.44 -10.67 4.47
N LEU A 161 16.55 -10.34 5.40
CA LEU A 161 16.32 -8.96 5.85
C LEU A 161 17.61 -8.23 6.30
N LYS A 162 18.50 -8.92 7.03
CA LYS A 162 19.81 -8.35 7.45
C LYS A 162 20.74 -8.08 6.27
N GLU A 163 20.71 -8.95 5.26
CA GLU A 163 21.49 -8.78 4.05
C GLU A 163 20.94 -7.62 3.22
N LEU A 164 19.60 -7.53 3.07
CA LEU A 164 18.94 -6.39 2.45
C LEU A 164 19.36 -5.07 3.13
N ARG A 165 19.31 -5.01 4.46
CA ARG A 165 19.79 -3.85 5.22
C ARG A 165 21.24 -3.53 4.88
N HIS A 166 22.12 -4.54 4.93
CA HIS A 166 23.55 -4.35 4.67
C HIS A 166 23.82 -3.82 3.26
N GLN A 167 23.15 -4.37 2.25
CA GLN A 167 23.28 -3.97 0.85
C GLN A 167 22.82 -2.52 0.65
N LEU A 168 21.67 -2.14 1.22
CA LEU A 168 21.17 -0.77 1.14
C LEU A 168 22.06 0.23 1.91
N GLU A 169 22.52 -0.11 3.12
CA GLU A 169 23.43 0.76 3.90
C GLU A 169 24.78 0.97 3.19
N THR A 170 25.25 -0.03 2.46
CA THR A 170 26.55 -0.01 1.79
C THR A 170 26.51 0.76 0.48
N HIS A 171 25.47 0.54 -0.34
CA HIS A 171 25.47 0.98 -1.74
C HIS A 171 24.61 2.21 -2.02
N LEU A 172 23.72 2.61 -1.10
CA LEU A 172 22.97 3.87 -1.28
C LEU A 172 23.90 5.08 -1.10
N PRO A 173 23.90 6.03 -2.05
CA PRO A 173 24.73 7.23 -1.93
C PRO A 173 24.26 8.10 -0.77
N LYS A 174 25.18 8.42 0.15
CA LYS A 174 24.90 9.27 1.32
C LYS A 174 24.58 10.71 0.88
N ARG A 175 23.50 11.28 1.41
CA ARG A 175 23.13 12.70 1.20
C ARG A 175 23.93 13.63 2.11
N SER A 176 24.04 13.26 3.39
CA SER A 176 24.84 13.93 4.41
C SER A 176 25.20 12.92 5.51
N PRO A 177 26.17 13.22 6.41
CA PRO A 177 26.52 12.33 7.51
C PRO A 177 25.38 12.05 8.51
N LYS A 178 24.34 12.89 8.55
CA LYS A 178 23.26 12.82 9.55
C LYS A 178 21.89 12.49 8.95
N SER A 179 21.74 12.55 7.64
CA SER A 179 20.47 12.28 6.95
C SER A 179 20.42 10.85 6.46
N LYS A 180 19.24 10.25 6.50
CA LYS A 180 18.98 8.97 5.85
C LYS A 180 19.16 9.09 4.33
N PRO A 181 19.61 8.03 3.64
CA PRO A 181 19.87 8.10 2.20
C PRO A 181 18.60 8.30 1.37
N LEU A 182 17.44 7.86 1.87
CA LEU A 182 16.15 7.97 1.18
C LEU A 182 15.15 8.80 1.98
N ASP A 183 14.27 9.50 1.29
CA ASP A 183 13.08 10.09 1.92
C ASP A 183 11.99 9.02 2.05
N ILE A 184 11.77 8.21 1.00
CA ILE A 184 10.75 7.15 0.98
C ILE A 184 11.38 5.83 0.51
N LEU A 185 11.13 4.75 1.26
CA LEU A 185 11.36 3.37 0.83
C LEU A 185 9.99 2.68 0.74
N TRP A 186 9.65 2.17 -0.44
CA TRP A 186 8.48 1.32 -0.63
C TRP A 186 8.92 -0.11 -0.91
N LEU A 187 8.50 -1.04 -0.06
CA LEU A 187 8.60 -2.47 -0.36
C LEU A 187 7.27 -2.94 -0.95
N ASP A 188 7.19 -2.94 -2.28
CA ASP A 188 6.04 -3.40 -3.09
C ASP A 188 6.13 -4.93 -3.16
N ALA A 189 5.87 -5.53 -1.99
CA ALA A 189 6.07 -6.92 -1.68
C ALA A 189 5.17 -7.36 -0.50
N CYS A 190 4.71 -8.61 -0.54
CA CYS A 190 3.84 -9.20 0.49
C CYS A 190 4.41 -9.09 1.92
N TYR A 191 3.56 -8.77 2.90
CA TYR A 191 3.85 -8.87 4.33
C TYR A 191 4.98 -7.97 4.86
N MET A 192 5.35 -6.92 4.13
CA MET A 192 6.49 -6.09 4.48
C MET A 192 6.19 -4.97 5.49
N ALA A 193 4.91 -4.67 5.78
CA ALA A 193 4.49 -3.77 6.86
C ALA A 193 4.55 -4.46 8.23
N ASN A 194 5.73 -5.00 8.52
CA ASN A 194 6.04 -5.74 9.71
C ASN A 194 6.98 -4.92 10.61
N LEU A 195 6.78 -4.94 11.92
CA LEU A 195 7.56 -4.11 12.86
C LEU A 195 9.05 -4.44 12.81
N GLU A 196 9.39 -5.73 12.72
CA GLU A 196 10.77 -6.19 12.63
C GLU A 196 11.44 -5.70 11.34
N VAL A 197 10.74 -5.73 10.21
CA VAL A 197 11.20 -5.17 8.93
C VAL A 197 11.43 -3.66 9.04
N ALA A 198 10.40 -2.92 9.46
CA ALA A 198 10.48 -1.47 9.58
C ALA A 198 11.58 -1.03 10.55
N TYR A 199 11.76 -1.76 11.66
CA TYR A 199 12.83 -1.49 12.62
C TYR A 199 14.21 -1.81 12.05
N GLU A 200 14.41 -2.95 11.41
CA GLU A 200 15.70 -3.31 10.81
C GLU A 200 16.12 -2.28 9.75
N LEU A 201 15.18 -1.80 8.93
CA LEU A 201 15.44 -0.84 7.84
C LEU A 201 15.33 0.64 8.26
N ARG A 202 15.10 0.95 9.55
CA ARG A 202 14.79 2.32 10.03
C ARG A 202 15.85 3.39 9.73
N ASN A 203 17.08 2.99 9.43
CA ASN A 203 18.18 3.90 9.11
C ASN A 203 18.30 4.20 7.60
N ILE A 204 17.52 3.53 6.76
CA ILE A 204 17.59 3.62 5.30
C ILE A 204 16.71 4.77 4.76
N SER A 205 15.49 4.92 5.27
CA SER A 205 14.55 5.94 4.79
C SER A 205 13.89 6.69 5.94
N THR A 206 13.38 7.90 5.69
CA THR A 206 12.55 8.62 6.65
C THR A 206 11.16 7.99 6.73
N TYR A 207 10.54 7.76 5.58
CA TYR A 207 9.23 7.13 5.45
C TYR A 207 9.35 5.75 4.82
N PHE A 208 8.51 4.84 5.29
CA PHE A 208 8.49 3.44 4.87
C PHE A 208 7.05 3.05 4.49
N LEU A 209 6.85 2.58 3.27
CA LEU A 209 5.58 2.12 2.71
C LEU A 209 5.64 0.61 2.47
N ALA A 210 4.63 -0.11 2.94
CA ALA A 210 4.50 -1.54 2.72
C ALA A 210 3.08 -2.06 3.05
N SER A 211 2.75 -3.27 2.61
CA SER A 211 1.53 -3.99 2.98
C SER A 211 1.71 -4.96 4.15
N GLU A 212 0.70 -5.10 5.02
CA GLU A 212 0.70 -6.09 6.10
C GLU A 212 0.23 -7.48 5.62
N GLU A 213 -0.43 -7.53 4.47
CA GLU A 213 -1.01 -8.73 3.87
C GLU A 213 -0.28 -9.12 2.58
N ALA A 214 -0.75 -10.19 1.93
CA ALA A 214 -0.32 -10.52 0.58
C ALA A 214 -0.66 -9.38 -0.38
N GLU A 215 0.32 -8.95 -1.16
CA GLU A 215 0.11 -8.02 -2.27
C GLU A 215 -0.21 -8.78 -3.56
N PHE A 216 -0.89 -8.07 -4.47
CA PHE A 216 -1.17 -8.60 -5.79
C PHE A 216 0.03 -8.39 -6.71
N SER A 217 0.17 -9.21 -7.75
CA SER A 217 1.21 -9.01 -8.75
C SER A 217 1.04 -7.74 -9.59
N SER A 218 -0.09 -7.04 -9.49
CA SER A 218 -0.19 -5.68 -10.03
C SER A 218 0.62 -4.65 -9.24
N GLY A 219 1.02 -4.93 -7.99
CA GLY A 219 1.84 -4.04 -7.16
C GLY A 219 1.21 -2.68 -6.92
N MET A 220 2.04 -1.64 -6.80
CA MET A 220 1.58 -0.26 -6.71
C MET A 220 1.09 0.29 -8.07
N PRO A 221 0.14 1.24 -8.09
CA PRO A 221 -0.23 1.94 -9.31
C PRO A 221 0.92 2.89 -9.70
N PHE A 222 1.75 2.50 -10.66
CA PHE A 222 2.98 3.24 -10.96
C PHE A 222 2.72 4.61 -11.62
N ASP A 223 1.55 4.78 -12.23
CA ASP A 223 1.04 6.06 -12.71
C ASP A 223 0.82 7.08 -11.58
N ALA A 224 0.65 6.64 -10.33
CA ALA A 224 0.55 7.53 -9.17
C ALA A 224 1.81 8.39 -8.96
N LEU A 225 2.96 7.97 -9.48
CA LEU A 225 4.19 8.77 -9.46
C LEU A 225 4.10 10.03 -10.33
N GLN A 226 3.11 10.13 -11.22
CA GLN A 226 2.85 11.34 -12.00
C GLN A 226 2.54 12.55 -11.11
N THR A 227 2.07 12.33 -9.87
CA THR A 227 1.87 13.38 -8.88
C THR A 227 3.15 14.15 -8.54
N LEU A 228 4.32 13.54 -8.74
CA LEU A 228 5.64 14.18 -8.56
C LEU A 228 5.98 15.15 -9.69
N ASN A 229 5.33 15.02 -10.85
CA ASN A 229 5.51 15.92 -12.01
C ASN A 229 4.67 17.19 -11.92
N GLU A 230 3.67 17.22 -11.05
CA GLU A 230 2.74 18.33 -10.93
C GLU A 230 3.40 19.52 -10.22
N ASN A 231 4.27 20.22 -10.94
CA ASN A 231 4.62 21.61 -10.63
C ASN A 231 3.36 22.44 -10.86
N ASN A 232 2.48 22.46 -9.86
CA ASN A 232 1.23 23.21 -9.91
C ASN A 232 1.51 24.73 -9.87
N GLU A 233 1.97 25.30 -10.98
CA GLU A 233 2.19 26.73 -11.16
C GLU A 233 0.88 27.57 -11.10
N GLY A 234 -0.28 26.95 -10.88
CA GLY A 234 -1.58 27.63 -10.79
C GLY A 234 -2.40 27.39 -9.52
N SER A 235 -1.98 26.51 -8.61
CA SER A 235 -2.77 26.15 -7.43
C SER A 235 -1.99 26.45 -6.15
N LEU A 236 -2.25 27.63 -5.57
CA LEU A 236 -1.63 28.14 -4.33
C LEU A 236 -1.78 27.19 -3.12
N THR A 237 -2.62 26.16 -3.21
CA THR A 237 -2.85 25.16 -2.16
C THR A 237 -2.25 23.79 -2.45
N GLN A 238 -1.82 23.49 -3.69
CA GLN A 238 -1.24 22.18 -4.05
C GLN A 238 0.28 22.20 -4.28
N GLY A 239 0.89 23.35 -4.56
CA GLY A 239 2.35 23.44 -4.77
C GLY A 239 3.21 23.03 -3.56
N SER A 240 2.64 22.98 -2.35
CA SER A 240 3.36 22.52 -1.15
C SER A 240 3.34 20.99 -0.97
N LEU A 241 2.42 20.27 -1.60
CA LEU A 241 2.26 18.83 -1.40
C LEU A 241 3.36 18.02 -2.09
N THR A 242 3.84 18.50 -3.25
CA THR A 242 4.84 17.81 -4.07
C THR A 242 6.28 18.00 -3.57
N GLN A 243 6.48 18.73 -2.46
CA GLN A 243 7.79 19.04 -1.88
C GLN A 243 7.98 18.46 -0.47
N ASP A 244 6.90 18.08 0.22
CA ASP A 244 6.99 17.40 1.52
C ASP A 244 6.96 15.88 1.30
N PRO A 245 8.05 15.14 1.59
CA PRO A 245 8.05 13.70 1.42
C PRO A 245 7.01 12.96 2.25
N LYS A 246 6.56 13.55 3.37
CA LYS A 246 5.46 12.97 4.15
C LYS A 246 4.17 13.00 3.35
N ALA A 247 3.82 14.17 2.82
CA ALA A 247 2.61 14.38 2.03
C ALA A 247 2.62 13.54 0.76
N VAL A 248 3.77 13.44 0.08
CA VAL A 248 3.96 12.54 -1.06
C VAL A 248 3.73 11.08 -0.66
N ALA A 249 4.35 10.60 0.43
CA ALA A 249 4.18 9.22 0.87
C ALA A 249 2.72 8.91 1.27
N GLN A 250 2.02 9.86 1.90
CA GLN A 250 0.59 9.72 2.20
C GLN A 250 -0.24 9.65 0.92
N ASN A 251 0.01 10.54 -0.05
CA ASN A 251 -0.73 10.53 -1.31
C ASN A 251 -0.51 9.23 -2.09
N LEU A 252 0.73 8.74 -2.16
CA LEU A 252 1.04 7.45 -2.77
C LEU A 252 0.28 6.31 -2.08
N ALA A 253 0.18 6.35 -0.75
CA ALA A 253 -0.56 5.34 0.01
C ALA A 253 -2.08 5.38 -0.25
N GLU A 254 -2.65 6.58 -0.34
CA GLU A 254 -4.05 6.76 -0.71
C GLU A 254 -4.33 6.26 -2.13
N ARG A 255 -3.48 6.64 -3.10
CA ARG A 255 -3.60 6.21 -4.50
C ARG A 255 -3.56 4.70 -4.66
N PHE A 256 -2.70 4.02 -3.89
CA PHE A 256 -2.69 2.56 -3.81
C PHE A 256 -4.04 2.00 -3.35
N LEU A 257 -4.59 2.49 -2.25
CA LEU A 257 -5.89 1.99 -1.78
C LEU A 257 -7.04 2.33 -2.74
N GLU A 258 -6.95 3.46 -3.45
CA GLU A 258 -7.91 3.82 -4.49
C GLU A 258 -7.82 2.92 -5.72
N SER A 259 -6.62 2.53 -6.16
CA SER A 259 -6.43 1.67 -7.33
C SER A 259 -7.02 0.27 -7.13
N TYR A 260 -7.09 -0.21 -5.88
CA TYR A 260 -7.71 -1.48 -5.52
C TYR A 260 -9.19 -1.38 -5.11
N SER A 261 -9.73 -0.17 -4.95
CA SER A 261 -11.14 0.01 -4.60
C SER A 261 -12.07 -0.51 -5.70
N PHE A 262 -13.03 -1.35 -5.32
CA PHE A 262 -14.05 -1.83 -6.23
C PHE A 262 -15.10 -0.74 -6.51
N ILE A 263 -15.50 0.00 -5.47
CA ILE A 263 -16.53 1.05 -5.55
C ILE A 263 -16.05 2.24 -6.38
N LYS A 264 -14.78 2.63 -6.24
CA LYS A 264 -14.18 3.71 -7.04
C LYS A 264 -13.74 3.26 -8.43
N GLU A 265 -13.98 2.00 -8.78
CA GLU A 265 -13.53 1.41 -10.05
C GLU A 265 -12.02 1.59 -10.29
N GLY A 266 -11.22 1.35 -9.24
CA GLY A 266 -9.77 1.49 -9.30
C GLY A 266 -9.11 0.68 -10.42
N SER A 267 -7.97 1.16 -10.92
CA SER A 267 -7.24 0.59 -12.06
C SER A 267 -6.78 -0.86 -11.81
N GLN A 268 -6.43 -1.19 -10.57
CA GLN A 268 -5.89 -2.49 -10.16
C GLN A 268 -6.95 -3.42 -9.55
N ARG A 269 -8.21 -2.98 -9.42
CA ARG A 269 -9.30 -3.74 -8.78
C ARG A 269 -9.50 -5.16 -9.31
N LYS A 270 -9.18 -5.41 -10.59
CA LYS A 270 -9.35 -6.73 -11.22
C LYS A 270 -8.34 -7.76 -10.71
N ALA A 271 -7.22 -7.32 -10.14
CA ALA A 271 -6.27 -8.20 -9.47
C ALA A 271 -6.81 -8.66 -8.10
N ALA A 272 -7.61 -7.81 -7.44
CA ALA A 272 -8.27 -8.10 -6.17
C ALA A 272 -9.56 -8.93 -6.36
N THR A 273 -9.40 -10.23 -6.62
CA THR A 273 -10.55 -11.14 -6.77
C THR A 273 -10.97 -11.81 -5.46
N SER A 274 -10.10 -11.85 -4.44
CA SER A 274 -10.35 -12.64 -3.22
C SER A 274 -9.79 -12.08 -1.90
N SER A 275 -8.96 -11.03 -1.94
CA SER A 275 -8.35 -10.41 -0.75
C SER A 275 -8.45 -8.88 -0.79
N SER A 276 -8.35 -8.26 0.37
CA SER A 276 -8.24 -6.81 0.52
C SER A 276 -6.80 -6.37 0.29
N ALA A 277 -6.60 -5.27 -0.46
CA ALA A 277 -5.32 -4.57 -0.45
C ALA A 277 -5.16 -3.85 0.91
N THR A 278 -3.97 -3.89 1.50
CA THR A 278 -3.64 -3.16 2.73
C THR A 278 -2.36 -2.37 2.51
N LEU A 279 -2.21 -1.21 3.15
CA LEU A 279 -0.97 -0.45 3.09
C LEU A 279 -0.79 0.39 4.36
N SER A 280 0.46 0.50 4.82
CA SER A 280 0.84 1.33 5.94
C SER A 280 2.02 2.23 5.59
N LEU A 281 1.92 3.50 5.99
CA LEU A 281 2.97 4.50 5.97
C LEU A 281 3.55 4.66 7.37
N ILE A 282 4.85 4.36 7.50
CA ILE A 282 5.57 4.35 8.75
C ILE A 282 6.64 5.46 8.76
N ASP A 283 6.60 6.30 9.78
CA ASP A 283 7.67 7.22 10.16
C ASP A 283 8.71 6.48 10.99
N THR A 284 9.86 6.25 10.37
CA THR A 284 10.94 5.46 10.95
C THR A 284 11.70 6.19 12.05
N GLU A 285 11.61 7.52 12.15
CA GLU A 285 12.24 8.28 13.23
C GLU A 285 11.53 8.04 14.56
N LYS A 286 10.22 7.78 14.52
CA LYS A 286 9.39 7.49 15.70
C LYS A 286 9.48 6.03 16.17
N LEU A 287 10.09 5.14 15.38
CA LEU A 287 10.18 3.73 15.73
C LEU A 287 10.99 3.46 17.00
N ASN A 288 12.06 4.22 17.27
CA ASN A 288 12.86 4.02 18.49
C ASN A 288 12.06 4.31 19.76
N ASP A 289 11.27 5.39 19.75
CA ASP A 289 10.37 5.74 20.85
C ASP A 289 9.32 4.64 21.04
N PHE A 290 8.68 4.21 19.94
CA PHE A 290 7.69 3.15 19.97
C PHE A 290 8.25 1.83 20.53
N VAL A 291 9.39 1.38 20.01
CA VAL A 291 10.06 0.15 20.47
C VAL A 291 10.49 0.24 21.93
N THR A 292 10.79 1.44 22.43
CA THR A 292 11.06 1.65 23.86
C THR A 292 9.82 1.34 24.71
N TYR A 293 8.63 1.80 24.30
CA TYR A 293 7.38 1.45 25.00
C TYR A 293 7.08 -0.05 24.91
N LEU A 294 7.22 -0.63 23.71
CA LEU A 294 6.98 -2.05 23.52
C LEU A 294 7.94 -2.91 24.36
N SER A 295 9.21 -2.53 24.45
CA SER A 295 10.23 -3.23 25.24
C SER A 295 9.87 -3.25 26.74
N ARG A 296 9.29 -2.17 27.26
CA ARG A 296 8.79 -2.13 28.65
C ARG A 296 7.68 -3.16 28.87
N LEU A 297 6.74 -3.28 27.93
CA LEU A 297 5.71 -4.33 27.99
C LEU A 297 6.34 -5.72 27.94
N MET A 298 7.30 -5.95 27.03
CA MET A 298 7.98 -7.25 26.89
C MET A 298 8.71 -7.68 28.17
N GLN A 299 9.34 -6.74 28.89
CA GLN A 299 9.99 -7.01 30.18
C GLN A 299 9.00 -7.50 31.26
N THR A 300 7.70 -7.18 31.12
CA THR A 300 6.66 -7.60 32.07
C THR A 300 5.97 -8.92 31.72
N ILE A 301 6.31 -9.57 30.60
CA ILE A 301 5.68 -10.83 30.15
C ILE A 301 5.74 -11.94 31.20
N HIS A 302 6.77 -11.95 32.04
CA HIS A 302 6.92 -12.94 33.12
C HIS A 302 5.80 -12.85 34.17
N LEU A 303 5.14 -11.70 34.30
CA LEU A 303 3.98 -11.47 35.17
C LEU A 303 2.68 -12.06 34.60
N PHE A 304 2.65 -12.43 33.31
CA PHE A 304 1.42 -12.87 32.66
C PHE A 304 1.05 -14.30 33.04
N PRO A 305 -0.14 -14.54 33.62
CA PRO A 305 -0.57 -15.87 34.01
C PRO A 305 -0.75 -16.77 32.79
N LYS A 306 -0.64 -18.10 32.98
CA LYS A 306 -0.75 -19.08 31.88
C LYS A 306 -2.09 -18.98 31.16
N GLU A 307 -3.14 -18.67 31.90
CA GLU A 307 -4.51 -18.49 31.43
C GLU A 307 -4.61 -17.30 30.47
N LEU A 308 -3.92 -16.19 30.77
CA LEU A 308 -3.83 -15.05 29.86
C LEU A 308 -3.12 -15.44 28.57
N LYS A 309 -1.98 -16.14 28.65
CA LYS A 309 -1.25 -16.62 27.46
C LYS A 309 -2.13 -17.53 26.58
N LYS A 310 -2.91 -18.42 27.20
CA LYS A 310 -3.88 -19.27 26.49
C LYS A 310 -4.98 -18.43 25.84
N ALA A 311 -5.56 -17.46 26.56
CA ALA A 311 -6.59 -16.58 26.03
C ALA A 311 -6.08 -15.74 24.86
N LEU A 312 -4.85 -15.25 24.93
CA LEU A 312 -4.21 -14.50 23.84
C LEU A 312 -3.92 -15.38 22.63
N LYS A 313 -3.48 -16.63 22.82
CA LYS A 313 -3.31 -17.60 21.71
C LYS A 313 -4.64 -17.85 20.99
N ILE A 314 -5.75 -17.96 21.72
CA ILE A 314 -7.09 -18.06 21.14
C ILE A 314 -7.44 -16.77 20.40
N SER A 315 -7.24 -15.61 21.01
CA SER A 315 -7.49 -14.31 20.36
C SER A 315 -6.68 -14.13 19.09
N HIS A 316 -5.41 -14.56 19.08
CA HIS A 316 -4.53 -14.53 17.92
C HIS A 316 -5.05 -15.45 16.80
N SER A 317 -5.48 -16.67 17.14
CA SER A 317 -6.03 -17.60 16.16
C SER A 317 -7.29 -17.08 15.45
N LEU A 318 -8.01 -16.14 16.08
CA LEU A 318 -9.20 -15.49 15.53
C LEU A 318 -8.89 -14.23 14.70
N ARG A 319 -7.64 -13.77 14.70
CA ARG A 319 -7.18 -12.53 14.04
C ARG A 319 -5.89 -12.76 13.27
N LYS A 320 -5.74 -13.97 12.71
CA LYS A 320 -4.61 -14.30 11.86
C LYS A 320 -4.66 -13.44 10.60
N LEU A 321 -3.50 -12.93 10.21
CA LEU A 321 -3.27 -12.45 8.85
C LEU A 321 -3.23 -13.66 7.91
N SER A 322 -3.19 -13.45 6.59
CA SER A 322 -3.14 -14.57 5.64
C SER A 322 -1.92 -15.49 5.85
N ARG A 323 -0.83 -14.98 6.42
CA ARG A 323 0.34 -15.75 6.85
C ARG A 323 0.24 -16.10 8.34
N GLU A 324 0.32 -17.39 8.69
CA GLU A 324 -0.04 -17.90 10.03
C GLU A 324 0.91 -17.49 11.18
N ASP A 325 2.16 -17.17 10.86
CA ASP A 325 3.19 -16.73 11.81
C ASP A 325 3.18 -15.22 12.05
N LEU A 326 2.27 -14.48 11.39
CA LEU A 326 2.07 -13.05 11.58
C LEU A 326 0.79 -12.76 12.37
N GLY A 327 0.80 -11.65 13.10
CA GLY A 327 -0.36 -11.17 13.83
C GLY A 327 -0.39 -9.65 13.94
N ASP A 328 -1.60 -9.09 13.93
CA ASP A 328 -1.80 -7.65 14.09
C ASP A 328 -1.41 -7.18 15.51
N LEU A 329 -0.40 -6.32 15.57
CA LEU A 329 0.13 -5.76 16.81
C LEU A 329 -0.91 -4.91 17.55
N GLY A 330 -1.72 -4.14 16.82
CA GLY A 330 -2.79 -3.32 17.40
C GLY A 330 -3.83 -4.19 18.10
N SER A 331 -4.27 -5.25 17.42
CA SER A 331 -5.17 -6.26 17.97
C SER A 331 -4.62 -6.94 19.21
N LEU A 332 -3.34 -7.29 19.23
CA LEU A 332 -2.69 -7.91 20.38
C LEU A 332 -2.68 -6.95 21.59
N ILE A 333 -2.34 -5.68 21.38
CA ILE A 333 -2.36 -4.65 22.43
C ILE A 333 -3.78 -4.45 22.98
N LEU A 334 -4.79 -4.37 22.11
CA LEU A 334 -6.19 -4.29 22.52
C LEU A 334 -6.67 -5.55 23.25
N ALA A 335 -6.17 -6.73 22.88
CA ALA A 335 -6.47 -7.97 23.58
C ALA A 335 -5.90 -7.95 25.00
N PHE A 336 -4.68 -7.45 25.21
CA PHE A 336 -4.13 -7.21 26.55
C PHE A 336 -5.00 -6.23 27.34
N ARG A 337 -5.41 -5.11 26.74
CA ARG A 337 -6.24 -4.09 27.41
C ARG A 337 -7.58 -4.64 27.91
N ARG A 338 -8.26 -5.46 27.11
CA ARG A 338 -9.60 -5.97 27.43
C ARG A 338 -9.59 -7.18 28.36
N ASN A 339 -8.48 -7.90 28.47
CA ASN A 339 -8.43 -9.12 29.25
C ASN A 339 -8.35 -8.83 30.76
N ARG A 340 -9.30 -9.36 31.54
CA ARG A 340 -9.35 -9.17 32.99
C ARG A 340 -8.16 -9.79 33.73
N LEU A 341 -7.49 -10.77 33.11
CA LEU A 341 -6.32 -11.45 33.65
C LEU A 341 -5.01 -10.68 33.42
N THR A 342 -5.05 -9.56 32.71
CA THR A 342 -3.88 -8.68 32.51
C THR A 342 -3.47 -8.05 33.85
N PRO A 343 -2.21 -8.25 34.30
CA PRO A 343 -1.72 -7.70 35.57
C PRO A 343 -1.92 -6.20 35.69
N ALA A 344 -2.26 -5.73 36.89
CA ALA A 344 -2.57 -4.34 37.14
C ALA A 344 -1.36 -3.42 36.85
N GLU A 345 -0.17 -3.91 37.15
CA GLU A 345 1.13 -3.24 36.97
C GLU A 345 1.43 -2.96 35.49
N THR A 346 0.90 -3.76 34.56
CA THR A 346 1.15 -3.60 33.13
C THR A 346 0.14 -2.70 32.43
N ARG A 347 -0.99 -2.40 33.10
CA ARG A 347 -2.07 -1.59 32.50
C ARG A 347 -1.63 -0.19 32.07
N PRO A 348 -0.85 0.57 32.85
CA PRO A 348 -0.38 1.89 32.41
C PRO A 348 0.44 1.81 31.11
N ILE A 349 1.31 0.80 30.99
CA ILE A 349 2.15 0.58 29.79
C ILE A 349 1.26 0.27 28.57
N ILE A 350 0.24 -0.58 28.75
CA ILE A 350 -0.72 -0.93 27.69
C ILE A 350 -1.54 0.28 27.27
N GLU A 351 -2.03 1.11 28.20
CA GLU A 351 -2.77 2.33 27.87
C GLU A 351 -1.89 3.35 27.15
N ASP A 352 -0.60 3.47 27.53
CA ASP A 352 0.36 4.30 26.80
C ASP A 352 0.56 3.83 25.36
N LEU A 353 0.66 2.51 25.13
CA LEU A 353 0.73 1.94 23.78
C LEU A 353 -0.55 2.18 22.98
N VAL A 354 -1.73 1.98 23.60
CA VAL A 354 -3.04 2.24 22.96
C VAL A 354 -3.20 3.69 22.58
N ARG A 355 -2.77 4.63 23.44
CA ARG A 355 -2.78 6.06 23.14
C ARG A 355 -1.76 6.41 22.07
N THR A 356 -0.56 5.83 22.12
CA THR A 356 0.51 6.14 21.16
C THR A 356 0.15 5.69 19.75
N LEU A 357 -0.50 4.53 19.61
CA LEU A 357 -0.95 3.97 18.33
C LEU A 357 -2.38 4.39 17.94
N ASP A 358 -3.03 5.27 18.72
CA ASP A 358 -4.41 5.71 18.50
C ASP A 358 -5.45 4.58 18.33
N LEU A 359 -5.22 3.39 18.90
CA LEU A 359 -5.99 2.16 18.62
C LEU A 359 -7.48 2.23 18.95
N THR A 360 -7.93 3.25 19.69
CA THR A 360 -9.35 3.45 20.00
C THR A 360 -10.18 3.99 18.83
N GLN A 361 -9.55 4.68 17.87
CA GLN A 361 -10.26 5.19 16.69
C GLN A 361 -10.45 4.11 15.63
N PRO A 362 -9.40 3.37 15.19
CA PRO A 362 -9.56 2.28 14.22
C PRO A 362 -10.56 1.22 14.70
N GLU A 363 -10.62 0.93 16.01
CA GLU A 363 -11.59 -0.02 16.58
C GLU A 363 -13.05 0.37 16.29
N LYS A 364 -13.34 1.66 16.13
CA LYS A 364 -14.70 2.16 15.86
C LYS A 364 -15.04 2.17 14.37
N LEU A 365 -14.05 2.04 13.49
CA LEU A 365 -14.27 1.97 12.04
C LEU A 365 -14.93 0.62 11.74
N LYS A 366 -16.25 0.65 11.51
CA LYS A 366 -17.00 -0.53 11.07
C LYS A 366 -16.79 -0.70 9.56
N THR A 367 -16.05 -1.73 9.18
CA THR A 367 -15.56 -1.87 7.80
C THR A 367 -16.33 -2.93 7.00
N SER A 368 -16.97 -3.87 7.70
CA SER A 368 -17.97 -4.76 7.12
C SER A 368 -19.34 -4.47 7.75
N PRO A 369 -20.26 -3.77 7.06
CA PRO A 369 -21.56 -3.46 7.63
C PRO A 369 -22.30 -4.77 7.94
N ARG A 370 -22.79 -4.86 9.17
CA ARG A 370 -23.59 -6.00 9.63
C ARG A 370 -25.07 -5.66 9.49
N ILE A 371 -25.79 -6.47 8.75
CA ILE A 371 -27.22 -6.31 8.53
C ILE A 371 -27.95 -7.23 9.49
N PHE A 372 -28.86 -6.65 10.26
CA PHE A 372 -29.74 -7.40 11.14
C PHE A 372 -31.07 -7.67 10.43
N ILE A 373 -31.30 -8.93 10.09
CA ILE A 373 -32.46 -9.39 9.32
C ILE A 373 -33.43 -10.06 10.27
N ARG A 374 -34.68 -9.58 10.30
CA ARG A 374 -35.78 -10.20 11.04
C ARG A 374 -36.73 -10.88 10.06
N PRO A 375 -37.08 -12.16 10.25
CA PRO A 375 -38.10 -12.79 9.42
C PRO A 375 -39.47 -12.14 9.70
N GLU A 376 -40.26 -11.89 8.66
CA GLU A 376 -41.60 -11.32 8.80
C GLU A 376 -42.57 -12.28 9.49
N GLN A 377 -42.43 -13.59 9.23
CA GLN A 377 -43.20 -14.66 9.86
C GLN A 377 -42.30 -15.87 10.12
N LYS A 378 -42.80 -16.80 10.96
CA LYS A 378 -42.06 -18.01 11.32
C LYS A 378 -41.95 -18.93 10.10
N ASN A 379 -40.73 -19.35 9.78
CA ASN A 379 -40.37 -20.28 8.68
C ASN A 379 -40.38 -19.68 7.27
N ASN A 380 -40.38 -18.35 7.12
CA ASN A 380 -40.24 -17.72 5.80
C ASN A 380 -38.96 -18.18 5.09
N LEU A 381 -39.03 -18.34 3.78
CA LEU A 381 -37.85 -18.55 2.96
C LEU A 381 -37.18 -17.21 2.73
N PHE A 382 -36.01 -17.04 3.33
CA PHE A 382 -35.08 -15.95 3.05
C PHE A 382 -34.38 -16.22 1.73
N VAL A 383 -34.49 -15.28 0.81
CA VAL A 383 -33.86 -15.32 -0.50
C VAL A 383 -32.97 -14.12 -0.63
N TYR A 384 -31.75 -14.30 -1.12
CA TYR A 384 -30.79 -13.23 -1.27
C TYR A 384 -30.04 -13.31 -2.61
N GLY A 385 -29.47 -12.18 -2.99
CA GLY A 385 -28.68 -12.03 -4.21
C GLY A 385 -27.85 -10.76 -4.17
N TYR A 386 -26.98 -10.59 -5.15
CA TYR A 386 -26.04 -9.48 -5.23
C TYR A 386 -26.20 -8.71 -6.54
N GLU A 387 -25.65 -7.48 -6.58
CA GLU A 387 -25.55 -6.65 -7.79
C GLU A 387 -26.86 -6.54 -8.55
N ASN A 388 -27.93 -6.10 -7.87
CA ASN A 388 -29.27 -5.99 -8.42
C ASN A 388 -29.77 -7.30 -9.08
N TRP A 389 -29.57 -8.43 -8.39
CA TRP A 389 -30.00 -9.76 -8.86
C TRP A 389 -29.35 -10.18 -10.18
N THR A 390 -28.14 -9.70 -10.47
CA THR A 390 -27.34 -10.18 -11.60
C THR A 390 -26.33 -11.26 -11.19
N ARG A 391 -26.02 -11.34 -9.89
CA ARG A 391 -25.05 -12.28 -9.31
C ARG A 391 -25.71 -13.14 -8.23
N GLY A 392 -25.70 -14.46 -8.47
CA GLY A 392 -26.32 -15.48 -7.62
C GLY A 392 -25.44 -15.93 -6.46
N PHE A 393 -25.80 -17.05 -5.83
CA PHE A 393 -24.98 -17.68 -4.79
C PHE A 393 -23.66 -18.28 -5.31
N GLU A 394 -23.59 -18.56 -6.62
CA GLU A 394 -22.42 -19.14 -7.29
C GLU A 394 -21.24 -18.16 -7.34
N ASP A 395 -21.53 -16.86 -7.33
CA ASP A 395 -20.56 -15.79 -7.18
C ASP A 395 -20.00 -15.67 -5.76
N ASP A 396 -20.59 -16.40 -4.81
CA ASP A 396 -20.33 -16.28 -3.39
C ASP A 396 -19.37 -17.35 -2.86
N ILE A 397 -18.73 -18.15 -3.73
CA ILE A 397 -17.86 -19.30 -3.35
C ILE A 397 -16.84 -18.93 -2.27
N LEU A 398 -16.33 -17.69 -2.28
CA LEU A 398 -15.36 -17.19 -1.29
C LEU A 398 -15.97 -16.79 0.06
N ILE A 399 -17.27 -16.48 0.12
CA ILE A 399 -18.00 -16.25 1.37
C ILE A 399 -18.70 -17.54 1.83
N LEU A 400 -19.08 -18.46 0.95
CA LEU A 400 -19.83 -19.67 1.33
C LEU A 400 -19.12 -20.46 2.45
N ASP A 401 -17.80 -20.60 2.39
CA ASP A 401 -17.00 -21.26 3.45
C ASP A 401 -16.95 -20.47 4.77
N LYS A 402 -17.25 -19.16 4.70
CA LYS A 402 -17.30 -18.23 5.84
C LYS A 402 -18.73 -17.99 6.34
N LEU A 403 -19.74 -18.35 5.56
CA LEU A 403 -21.13 -18.26 6.00
C LEU A 403 -21.37 -19.31 7.09
N PRO A 404 -22.13 -18.96 8.14
CA PRO A 404 -22.64 -19.95 9.06
C PRO A 404 -23.27 -21.14 8.30
N PRO A 405 -22.99 -22.41 8.65
CA PRO A 405 -23.43 -23.57 7.86
C PRO A 405 -24.93 -23.63 7.59
N PHE A 406 -25.74 -22.99 8.43
CA PHE A 406 -27.17 -22.91 8.20
C PHE A 406 -27.52 -22.06 6.98
N LEU A 407 -26.71 -21.04 6.61
CA LEU A 407 -26.90 -20.17 5.44
C LEU A 407 -26.47 -20.80 4.12
N ILE A 408 -25.87 -21.99 4.15
CA ILE A 408 -25.64 -22.76 2.94
C ILE A 408 -27.02 -23.08 2.33
N PRO A 409 -27.29 -22.69 1.07
CA PRO A 409 -28.62 -22.81 0.48
C PRO A 409 -29.11 -24.26 0.54
N GLN A 410 -30.29 -24.47 1.13
CA GLN A 410 -30.93 -25.80 1.18
C GLN A 410 -31.85 -26.05 -0.01
N THR A 411 -32.34 -24.97 -0.62
CA THR A 411 -33.20 -25.03 -1.79
C THR A 411 -32.94 -23.82 -2.69
N PHE A 412 -33.45 -23.92 -3.92
CA PHE A 412 -33.41 -22.86 -4.90
C PHE A 412 -34.82 -22.52 -5.34
N VAL A 413 -35.13 -21.23 -5.35
CA VAL A 413 -36.44 -20.73 -5.79
C VAL A 413 -36.29 -20.01 -7.13
N PRO A 414 -37.29 -20.08 -8.02
CA PRO A 414 -37.36 -19.18 -9.16
C PRO A 414 -37.40 -17.73 -8.66
N GLY A 415 -36.57 -16.87 -9.21
CA GLY A 415 -36.63 -15.44 -8.90
C GLY A 415 -36.57 -14.57 -10.13
N ILE A 416 -36.18 -13.32 -9.93
CA ILE A 416 -36.18 -12.30 -10.98
C ILE A 416 -35.29 -12.78 -12.15
N HIS A 417 -35.73 -12.48 -13.38
CA HIS A 417 -35.05 -12.87 -14.63
C HIS A 417 -34.96 -14.39 -14.90
N ASN A 418 -35.88 -15.21 -14.35
CA ASN A 418 -35.88 -16.67 -14.50
C ASN A 418 -34.61 -17.36 -14.00
N GLN A 419 -33.84 -16.69 -13.14
CA GLN A 419 -32.68 -17.28 -12.48
C GLN A 419 -33.12 -18.00 -11.20
N LYS A 420 -32.35 -19.02 -10.81
CA LYS A 420 -32.54 -19.73 -9.55
C LYS A 420 -31.78 -19.01 -8.44
N TRP A 421 -32.45 -18.72 -7.33
CA TRP A 421 -31.88 -17.98 -6.22
C TRP A 421 -31.79 -18.83 -4.96
N PRO A 422 -30.71 -18.67 -4.16
CA PRO A 422 -30.55 -19.40 -2.92
C PRO A 422 -31.70 -19.04 -1.96
N ALA A 423 -32.30 -20.06 -1.36
CA ALA A 423 -33.34 -19.87 -0.37
C ALA A 423 -33.08 -20.70 0.89
N GLN A 424 -33.37 -20.10 2.05
CA GLN A 424 -33.19 -20.75 3.33
C GLN A 424 -34.32 -20.37 4.29
N SER A 425 -34.86 -21.34 5.04
CA SER A 425 -35.86 -21.02 6.07
C SER A 425 -35.21 -20.29 7.24
N LEU A 426 -35.70 -19.09 7.57
CA LEU A 426 -35.29 -18.34 8.75
C LEU A 426 -36.39 -18.39 9.82
N SER A 427 -36.06 -18.98 10.96
CA SER A 427 -36.94 -19.05 12.13
C SER A 427 -36.57 -18.05 13.24
N LYS A 428 -35.40 -17.42 13.13
CA LYS A 428 -34.87 -16.45 14.11
C LYS A 428 -34.23 -15.28 13.37
N PRO A 429 -34.13 -14.11 14.02
CA PRO A 429 -33.34 -13.01 13.48
C PRO A 429 -31.89 -13.43 13.23
N LEU A 430 -31.29 -12.83 12.21
CA LEU A 430 -29.99 -13.16 11.69
C LEU A 430 -29.13 -11.90 11.58
N MET A 431 -27.85 -12.01 11.92
CA MET A 431 -26.87 -10.96 11.66
C MET A 431 -25.95 -11.44 10.53
N LEU A 432 -25.96 -10.73 9.41
CA LEU A 432 -25.14 -11.03 8.23
C LEU A 432 -24.07 -9.96 8.01
N ALA A 433 -22.93 -10.35 7.45
CA ALA A 433 -21.95 -9.45 6.87
C ALA A 433 -21.83 -9.79 5.38
N PRO A 434 -22.77 -9.33 4.54
CA PRO A 434 -22.96 -9.88 3.19
C PRO A 434 -22.01 -9.31 2.14
N PHE A 435 -21.12 -8.40 2.50
CA PHE A 435 -20.21 -7.76 1.54
C PHE A 435 -18.84 -8.41 1.61
N SER A 436 -18.40 -9.01 0.50
CA SER A 436 -17.01 -9.38 0.25
C SER A 436 -16.33 -8.38 -0.70
N VAL A 437 -15.06 -8.65 -1.00
CA VAL A 437 -14.33 -7.97 -2.07
C VAL A 437 -15.09 -8.13 -3.38
N GLY A 438 -15.39 -7.00 -4.04
CA GLY A 438 -16.11 -7.02 -5.32
C GLY A 438 -17.64 -7.03 -5.24
N LEU A 439 -18.22 -6.98 -4.03
CA LEU A 439 -19.68 -6.85 -3.85
C LEU A 439 -20.03 -5.45 -3.32
N LYS A 440 -20.77 -4.70 -4.13
CA LYS A 440 -21.29 -3.36 -3.83
C LYS A 440 -22.71 -3.41 -3.33
N GLU A 441 -23.50 -4.40 -3.75
CA GLU A 441 -24.92 -4.42 -3.46
C GLU A 441 -25.40 -5.79 -2.94
N PHE A 442 -26.16 -5.75 -1.85
CA PHE A 442 -26.84 -6.90 -1.27
C PHE A 442 -28.35 -6.70 -1.31
N ASN A 443 -29.05 -7.68 -1.85
CA ASN A 443 -30.50 -7.70 -1.95
C ASN A 443 -31.07 -8.90 -1.22
N PHE A 444 -32.23 -8.73 -0.59
CA PHE A 444 -32.99 -9.87 -0.09
C PHE A 444 -34.49 -9.63 -0.06
N TRP A 445 -35.26 -10.71 -0.02
CA TRP A 445 -36.68 -10.71 0.28
C TRP A 445 -37.07 -11.99 1.04
N PHE A 446 -38.32 -12.05 1.45
CA PHE A 446 -38.92 -13.26 2.03
C PHE A 446 -39.96 -13.85 1.07
N LEU A 447 -40.05 -15.17 1.03
CA LEU A 447 -41.15 -15.90 0.38
C LEU A 447 -41.93 -16.69 1.43
N ASP A 448 -43.23 -16.81 1.20
CA ASP A 448 -44.08 -17.78 1.88
C ASP A 448 -43.75 -19.18 1.33
N PRO A 449 -43.32 -20.13 2.18
CA PRO A 449 -42.95 -21.48 1.73
C PRO A 449 -44.12 -22.28 1.14
N GLN A 450 -45.38 -21.91 1.42
CA GLN A 450 -46.55 -22.64 0.91
C GLN A 450 -47.04 -22.08 -0.43
N THR A 451 -46.99 -20.76 -0.58
CA THR A 451 -47.54 -20.08 -1.76
C THR A 451 -46.48 -19.63 -2.75
N GLU A 452 -45.20 -19.66 -2.36
CA GLU A 452 -44.05 -19.12 -3.10
C GLU A 452 -44.22 -17.63 -3.46
N LYS A 453 -45.13 -16.92 -2.78
CA LYS A 453 -45.36 -15.49 -3.00
C LYS A 453 -44.41 -14.66 -2.16
N PHE A 454 -44.01 -13.51 -2.72
CA PHE A 454 -43.22 -12.51 -2.02
C PHE A 454 -43.95 -11.96 -0.79
N LEU A 455 -43.22 -11.91 0.31
CA LEU A 455 -43.61 -11.27 1.55
C LEU A 455 -42.82 -9.97 1.68
N GLY A 456 -43.56 -8.86 1.68
CA GLY A 456 -43.00 -7.51 1.74
C GLY A 456 -42.35 -7.04 0.42
N SER A 457 -41.64 -5.92 0.51
CA SER A 457 -40.87 -5.36 -0.60
C SER A 457 -39.41 -5.83 -0.53
N PRO A 458 -38.75 -6.06 -1.69
CA PRO A 458 -37.32 -6.34 -1.74
C PRO A 458 -36.52 -5.29 -0.96
N GLN A 459 -35.62 -5.76 -0.11
CA GLN A 459 -34.71 -4.93 0.66
C GLN A 459 -33.38 -4.83 -0.08
N ARG A 460 -32.80 -3.63 -0.13
CA ARG A 460 -31.56 -3.33 -0.85
C ARG A 460 -30.60 -2.57 0.05
N PHE A 461 -29.37 -3.07 0.12
CA PHE A 461 -28.28 -2.46 0.85
C PHE A 461 -27.11 -2.21 -0.10
N ILE A 462 -26.65 -0.96 -0.15
CA ILE A 462 -25.56 -0.55 -1.04
C ILE A 462 -24.37 -0.16 -0.17
N ARG A 463 -23.23 -0.81 -0.39
CA ARG A 463 -21.94 -0.42 0.16
C ARG A 463 -21.51 0.87 -0.55
N THR A 464 -21.33 1.94 0.22
CA THR A 464 -20.95 3.26 -0.31
C THR A 464 -19.45 3.54 -0.19
N GLN A 465 -18.74 2.73 0.60
CA GLN A 465 -17.31 2.85 0.85
C GLN A 465 -16.73 1.44 1.06
N ASP A 466 -15.58 1.19 0.48
CA ASP A 466 -14.83 -0.05 0.64
C ASP A 466 -13.40 0.19 1.09
N THR A 467 -12.81 1.31 0.69
CA THR A 467 -11.57 1.77 1.32
C THR A 467 -11.82 2.33 2.72
N VAL A 468 -11.12 1.81 3.72
CA VAL A 468 -11.06 2.37 5.07
C VAL A 468 -9.64 2.79 5.37
N THR A 469 -9.47 4.07 5.69
CA THR A 469 -8.17 4.66 6.05
C THR A 469 -8.20 5.18 7.47
N PHE A 470 -7.01 5.29 8.05
CA PHE A 470 -6.77 5.86 9.35
C PHE A 470 -5.49 6.68 9.31
N GLU A 471 -5.59 7.94 9.73
CA GLU A 471 -4.45 8.83 9.94
C GLU A 471 -4.19 9.01 11.43
N ALA A 472 -2.93 8.87 11.84
CA ALA A 472 -2.56 9.04 13.22
C ALA A 472 -2.61 10.50 13.65
N THR A 473 -3.20 10.71 14.83
CA THR A 473 -3.28 12.02 15.49
C THR A 473 -2.21 12.18 16.56
N HIS A 474 -1.74 11.07 17.14
CA HIS A 474 -0.72 11.09 18.18
C HIS A 474 0.67 11.39 17.59
N PRO A 475 1.39 12.40 18.10
CA PRO A 475 2.65 12.86 17.50
C PRO A 475 3.76 11.79 17.55
N LYS A 476 3.70 10.85 18.51
CA LYS A 476 4.66 9.73 18.62
C LYS A 476 4.21 8.45 17.92
N ASN A 477 3.09 8.46 17.20
CA ASN A 477 2.66 7.28 16.44
C ASN A 477 3.63 7.07 15.27
N PRO A 478 4.32 5.92 15.17
CA PRO A 478 5.15 5.63 14.01
C PRO A 478 4.30 5.32 12.77
N ILE A 479 3.05 4.86 12.90
CA ILE A 479 2.16 4.61 11.76
C ILE A 479 1.43 5.91 11.47
N LEU A 480 1.82 6.65 10.44
CA LEU A 480 1.22 7.94 10.09
C LEU A 480 -0.12 7.76 9.36
N PHE A 481 -0.17 6.75 8.50
CA PHE A 481 -1.34 6.40 7.71
C PHE A 481 -1.39 4.88 7.58
N THR A 482 -2.59 4.31 7.63
CA THR A 482 -2.83 2.92 7.30
C THR A 482 -4.22 2.77 6.71
N GLY A 483 -4.42 1.78 5.84
CA GLY A 483 -5.75 1.51 5.32
C GLY A 483 -5.83 0.21 4.55
N TYR A 484 -7.06 -0.12 4.17
CA TYR A 484 -7.38 -1.32 3.41
C TYR A 484 -8.65 -1.14 2.57
N THR A 485 -8.88 -2.04 1.61
CA THR A 485 -10.03 -2.05 0.68
C THR A 485 -11.07 -3.13 0.96
#